data_AF-A0AAQ3TZ17-F1
#
_entry.id   AF-A0AAQ3TZ17-F1
#
_cell.length_a   1.000
_cell.length_b   1.000
_cell.length_c   1.000
_cell.angle_alpha   90.00
_cell.angle_beta   90.00
_cell.angle_gamma   90.00
#
_symmetry.space_group_name_H-M   'P 1'
#
loop_
_entity.id
_entity.type
_entity.pdbx_description
1 polymer ?
#
loop_
_entity_poly.entity_id
_entity_poly.type
_entity_poly.pdbx_seq_one_letter_code
_entity_poly.pdbx_strand_id
1 'polypeptide(L)'
;MLAVLLVYAIPLASTVLSWCHANRELLPGHDTLMKICCKLGESKVILCEEGSKHKLQKLQLNYPSDDVTFALKESPDLPWLSKYL
;
A
#
# COMPACT_ATOMS: atom_id res chain seq x y z
N MET A 1 -16.50 8.88 -6.68
CA MET A 1 -15.89 7.63 -6.19
C MET A 1 -14.44 7.47 -6.65
N LEU A 2 -14.15 7.47 -7.96
CA LEU A 2 -12.76 7.33 -8.47
C LEU A 2 -11.81 8.50 -8.12
N ALA A 3 -12.34 9.72 -7.99
CA ALA A 3 -11.53 10.90 -7.68
C ALA A 3 -11.01 10.96 -6.24
N VAL A 4 -11.55 10.16 -5.30
CA VAL A 4 -11.17 10.22 -3.87
C VAL A 4 -9.99 9.29 -3.57
N LEU A 5 -9.88 8.15 -4.28
CA LEU A 5 -8.74 7.23 -4.15
C LEU A 5 -7.44 7.82 -4.73
N LEU A 6 -7.53 8.61 -5.81
CA LEU A 6 -6.37 9.19 -6.49
C LEU A 6 -5.67 10.31 -5.70
N VAL A 7 -6.42 11.07 -4.89
CA VAL A 7 -5.88 12.27 -4.20
C VAL A 7 -5.05 11.89 -2.97
N TYR A 8 -5.23 10.70 -2.41
CA TYR A 8 -4.66 10.32 -1.11
C TYR A 8 -3.71 9.11 -1.14
N ALA A 9 -3.66 8.39 -2.26
CA ALA A 9 -2.63 7.40 -2.55
C ALA A 9 -1.28 8.01 -2.97
N ILE A 10 -1.17 9.33 -3.17
CA ILE A 10 0.06 9.97 -3.69
C ILE A 10 1.31 9.71 -2.83
N PRO A 11 1.29 9.89 -1.48
CA PRO A 11 2.46 9.58 -0.67
C PRO A 11 2.76 8.07 -0.64
N LEU A 12 1.75 7.21 -0.54
CA LEU A 12 1.94 5.76 -0.53
C LEU A 12 2.48 5.25 -1.88
N ALA A 13 1.88 5.69 -2.98
CA ALA A 13 2.31 5.38 -4.33
C ALA A 13 3.73 5.90 -4.60
N SER A 14 4.05 7.12 -4.19
CA SER A 14 5.40 7.68 -4.32
C SER A 14 6.43 6.86 -3.53
N THR A 15 6.10 6.43 -2.31
CA THR A 15 6.97 5.57 -1.50
C THR A 15 7.17 4.20 -2.14
N VAL A 16 6.08 3.55 -2.58
CA VAL A 16 6.13 2.25 -3.27
C VAL A 16 6.95 2.35 -4.56
N LEU A 17 6.72 3.38 -5.38
CA LEU A 17 7.50 3.62 -6.60
C LEU A 17 8.99 3.85 -6.29
N SER A 18 9.29 4.61 -5.23
CA SER A 18 10.68 4.85 -4.81
C SER A 18 11.38 3.58 -4.34
N TRP A 19 10.68 2.71 -3.59
CA TRP A 19 11.20 1.41 -3.17
C TRP A 19 11.39 0.46 -4.35
N CYS A 20 10.41 0.37 -5.25
CA CYS A 20 10.56 -0.44 -6.47
C CYS A 20 11.75 0.04 -7.30
N HIS A 21 11.88 1.36 -7.50
CA HIS A 21 13.01 1.94 -8.22
C HIS A 21 14.37 1.63 -7.54
N ALA A 22 14.47 1.82 -6.22
CA ALA A 22 15.70 1.58 -5.47
C ALA A 22 16.12 0.10 -5.47
N ASN A 23 15.16 -0.82 -5.51
CA ASN A 23 15.40 -2.26 -5.48
C ASN A 23 15.36 -2.92 -6.88
N ARG A 24 15.26 -2.13 -7.95
CA ARG A 24 15.23 -2.58 -9.37
C ARG A 24 14.03 -3.48 -9.70
N GLU A 25 12.92 -3.29 -9.00
CA GLU A 25 11.65 -3.95 -9.30
C GLU A 25 10.91 -3.23 -10.43
N LEU A 26 9.97 -3.95 -11.06
CA LEU A 26 9.07 -3.34 -12.03
C LEU A 26 8.23 -2.26 -11.36
N LEU A 27 8.25 -1.05 -11.90
CA LEU A 27 7.43 0.05 -11.41
C LEU A 27 5.94 -0.23 -11.70
N PRO A 28 5.08 -0.38 -10.68
CA PRO A 28 3.67 -0.60 -10.91
C PRO A 28 3.01 0.68 -11.42
N GLY A 29 2.18 0.56 -12.46
CA GLY A 29 1.32 1.66 -12.90
C GLY A 29 0.28 2.05 -11.83
N HIS A 30 -0.22 3.28 -11.88
CA HIS A 30 -1.25 3.76 -10.94
C HIS A 30 -2.51 2.88 -10.93
N ASP A 31 -2.93 2.35 -12.09
CA ASP A 31 -4.06 1.43 -12.19
C ASP A 31 -3.81 0.10 -11.45
N THR A 32 -2.57 -0.39 -11.51
CA THR A 32 -2.17 -1.62 -10.80
C THR A 32 -2.18 -1.39 -9.30
N LEU A 33 -1.62 -0.26 -8.84
CA LEU A 33 -1.66 0.12 -7.42
C LEU A 33 -3.10 0.23 -6.91
N MET A 34 -3.98 0.86 -7.68
CA MET A 34 -5.39 0.98 -7.34
C MET A 34 -6.05 -0.39 -7.16
N LYS A 35 -5.86 -1.30 -8.12
CA LYS A 35 -6.41 -2.67 -8.06
C LYS A 35 -5.90 -3.45 -6.85
N ILE A 36 -4.62 -3.30 -6.51
CA ILE A 36 -4.03 -3.95 -5.33
C ILE A 36 -4.66 -3.37 -4.05
N CYS A 37 -4.77 -2.05 -3.93
CA CYS A 37 -5.44 -1.41 -2.79
C CYS A 37 -6.90 -1.88 -2.63
N CYS A 38 -7.66 -1.98 -3.72
CA CYS A 38 -9.02 -2.52 -3.68
C CYS A 38 -9.06 -3.96 -3.16
N LYS A 39 -8.19 -4.85 -3.66
CA LYS A 39 -8.11 -6.24 -3.21
C LYS A 39 -7.72 -6.34 -1.73
N LEU A 40 -6.77 -5.53 -1.27
CA LEU A 40 -6.38 -5.50 0.15
C LEU A 40 -7.53 -5.01 1.04
N GLY A 41 -8.36 -4.09 0.56
CA GLY A 41 -9.55 -3.61 1.25
C GLY A 41 -10.68 -4.67 1.30
N GLU A 42 -10.88 -5.40 0.20
CA GLU A 42 -11.82 -6.53 0.13
C GLU A 42 -11.42 -7.66 1.09
N SER A 43 -10.12 -7.99 1.14
CA SER A 43 -9.54 -8.97 2.06
C SER A 43 -9.40 -8.49 3.51
N LYS A 44 -9.87 -7.27 3.82
CA LYS A 44 -9.78 -6.67 5.17
C LYS A 44 -8.36 -6.60 5.73
N VAL A 45 -7.33 -6.55 4.87
CA VAL A 45 -5.94 -6.31 5.29
C VAL A 45 -5.74 -4.83 5.62
N ILE A 46 -6.37 -3.97 4.81
CA ILE A 46 -6.41 -2.53 5.03
C ILE A 46 -7.86 -2.07 5.24
N LEU A 47 -8.04 -1.11 6.13
CA LEU A 47 -9.27 -0.38 6.35
C LEU A 47 -9.19 0.94 5.60
N CYS A 48 -10.20 1.22 4.79
CA CYS A 48 -10.34 2.46 4.04
C CYS A 48 -11.44 3.30 4.70
N GLU A 49 -11.07 4.34 5.45
CA GLU A 49 -12.05 5.27 6.01
C GLU A 49 -12.39 6.34 4.97
N GLU A 50 -13.67 6.53 4.69
CA GLU A 50 -14.12 7.56 3.75
C GLU A 50 -13.67 8.95 4.21
N GLY A 51 -12.94 9.64 3.33
CA GLY A 51 -12.57 11.03 3.55
C GLY A 51 -13.81 11.93 3.47
N SER A 52 -14.07 12.71 4.52
CA SER A 52 -15.12 13.73 4.49
C SER A 52 -14.60 14.96 3.75
N LYS A 53 -15.16 15.29 2.57
CA LYS A 53 -15.00 16.47 1.65
C LYS A 53 -13.64 17.19 1.56
N HIS A 54 -12.96 17.45 2.66
CA HIS A 54 -11.65 18.10 2.79
C HIS A 54 -10.59 17.24 3.52
N LYS A 55 -10.93 16.02 3.99
CA LYS A 55 -10.03 15.11 4.72
C LYS A 55 -9.57 13.94 3.85
N LEU A 56 -8.31 13.57 4.03
CA LEU A 56 -7.67 12.45 3.36
C LEU A 56 -8.40 11.13 3.68
N GLN A 57 -8.62 10.30 2.65
CA GLN A 57 -9.08 8.93 2.84
C GLN A 57 -8.00 8.20 3.64
N LYS A 58 -8.33 7.77 4.85
CA LYS A 58 -7.34 7.19 5.76
C LYS A 58 -7.23 5.70 5.44
N LEU A 59 -6.03 5.27 5.09
CA LEU A 59 -5.67 3.86 5.02
C LEU A 59 -5.04 3.43 6.34
N GLN A 60 -5.59 2.41 6.97
CA GLN A 60 -5.03 1.82 8.17
C GLN A 60 -4.88 0.31 8.00
N LEU A 61 -3.85 -0.29 8.60
CA LEU A 61 -3.77 -1.73 8.70
C LEU A 61 -4.86 -2.22 9.65
N ASN A 62 -5.52 -3.33 9.27
CA ASN A 62 -6.49 -4.00 10.13
C ASN A 62 -5.81 -4.94 11.16
N TYR A 63 -4.50 -5.10 11.05
CA TYR A 63 -3.66 -5.94 11.90
C TYR A 63 -2.57 -5.11 12.57
N PRO A 64 -2.01 -5.56 13.71
CA PRO A 64 -0.81 -4.98 14.29
C PRO A 64 0.33 -4.95 13.26
N SER A 65 1.12 -3.88 13.28
CA SER A 65 2.27 -3.75 12.37
C SER A 65 3.25 -4.91 12.51
N ASP A 66 3.48 -5.38 13.74
CA ASP A 66 4.43 -6.47 14.04
C ASP A 66 4.01 -7.79 13.38
N ASP A 67 2.72 -8.10 13.35
CA ASP A 67 2.18 -9.31 12.71
C ASP A 67 2.37 -9.24 11.19
N VAL A 68 2.15 -8.06 10.60
CA VAL A 68 2.35 -7.83 9.17
C VAL A 68 3.84 -7.91 8.81
N THR A 69 4.71 -7.30 9.62
CA THR A 69 6.17 -7.42 9.49
C THR A 69 6.60 -8.88 9.60
N PHE A 70 6.10 -9.62 10.58
CA PHE A 70 6.43 -11.04 10.76
C PHE A 70 5.96 -11.90 9.58
N ALA A 71 4.81 -11.59 8.97
CA ALA A 71 4.32 -12.30 7.79
C ALA A 71 5.17 -11.99 6.54
N LEU A 72 5.75 -10.79 6.45
CA LEU A 72 6.47 -10.32 5.26
C LEU A 72 8.00 -10.54 5.34
N LYS A 73 8.58 -10.67 6.54
CA LYS A 73 10.04 -10.77 6.75
C LYS A 73 10.72 -11.91 5.98
N GLU A 74 10.00 -12.99 5.73
CA GLU A 74 10.51 -14.22 5.08
C GLU A 74 9.92 -14.42 3.68
N SER A 75 9.36 -13.36 3.07
CA SER A 75 8.82 -13.43 1.72
C SER A 75 9.94 -13.72 0.70
N PRO A 76 9.93 -14.89 0.02
CA PRO A 76 10.97 -15.24 -0.95
C PRO A 76 10.91 -14.36 -2.20
N ASP A 77 9.74 -13.78 -2.48
CA ASP A 77 9.49 -12.93 -3.65
C ASP A 77 10.06 -11.52 -3.50
N LEU A 78 10.27 -11.05 -2.25
CA LEU A 78 10.75 -9.69 -1.96
C LEU A 78 11.88 -9.72 -0.92
N PRO A 79 13.07 -10.27 -1.24
CA PRO A 79 14.16 -10.43 -0.26
C PRO A 79 14.64 -9.10 0.34
N TRP A 80 14.54 -8.01 -0.43
CA TRP A 80 14.95 -6.67 -0.02
C TRP A 80 14.00 -6.02 0.99
N LEU A 81 12.76 -6.51 1.10
CA LEU A 81 11.74 -5.95 1.99
C LEU A 81 12.14 -6.08 3.46
N SER A 82 12.86 -7.16 3.80
CA SER A 82 13.43 -7.39 5.14
C SER A 82 14.33 -6.27 5.67
N LYS A 83 14.86 -5.40 4.79
CA LYS A 83 15.70 -4.25 5.18
C LYS A 83 14.89 -3.05 5.67
N TYR A 84 13.60 -3.01 5.35
CA TYR A 84 12.71 -1.88 5.62
C TYR A 84 11.64 -2.21 6.67
N LEU A 85 11.56 -3.47 7.09
CA LEU A 85 10.67 -4.01 8.11
C LEU A 85 11.40 -4.14 9.45
#